data_AF-A0AAV8WJI2-F1
#
_entry.id   AF-A0AAV8WJI2-F1
#
_cell.length_a   1.000
_cell.length_b   1.000
_cell.length_c   1.000
_cell.angle_alpha   90.00
_cell.angle_beta   90.00
_cell.angle_gamma   90.00
#
_symmetry.space_group_name_H-M   'P 1'
#
loop_
_entity.id
_entity.type
_entity.pdbx_description
1 polymer ?
#
loop_
_entity_poly.entity_id
_entity_poly.type
_entity_poly.pdbx_seq_one_letter_code
_entity_poly.pdbx_strand_id
1 'polypeptide(L)' 'MVYMLTIHLGQDEVDCFSAWVSARDAGIRDTPEPDHKVNYGKLLLQALFEHWRGVETDPENRLYFSVPKHIPLILR' A
#
# COMPACT_ATOMS: atom_id res chain seq x y z
N MET A 1 -17.71 -18.14 2.17
CA MET A 1 -16.34 -18.07 1.65
C MET A 1 -15.58 -17.06 2.49
N VAL A 2 -14.43 -17.44 3.04
CA VAL A 2 -13.51 -16.49 3.67
C VAL A 2 -12.47 -16.15 2.60
N TYR A 3 -12.40 -14.89 2.17
CA TYR A 3 -11.40 -14.44 1.21
C TYR A 3 -10.14 -14.06 1.99
N MET A 4 -9.03 -14.73 1.68
CA MET A 4 -7.71 -14.39 2.19
C MET A 4 -6.92 -13.71 1.08
N LEU A 5 -6.55 -12.44 1.29
CA LEU A 5 -5.59 -11.77 0.41
C LEU A 5 -4.19 -12.31 0.73
N THR A 6 -3.49 -12.80 -0.29
CA THR A 6 -2.08 -13.23 -0.17
C THR A 6 -1.23 -12.27 -0.98
N ILE A 7 -0.20 -11.70 -0.34
CA ILE A 7 0.74 -10.75 -0.96
C ILE A 7 2.11 -11.44 -1.02
N HIS A 8 2.68 -11.52 -2.21
CA HIS A 8 4.02 -12.05 -2.43
C HIS A 8 5.00 -10.87 -2.60
N LEU A 9 6.05 -10.83 -1.77
CA LEU A 9 7.11 -9.81 -1.82
C LEU A 9 8.39 -10.35 -2.49
N GLY A 10 8.33 -11.54 -3.09
CA GLY A 10 9.46 -12.21 -3.76
C GLY A 10 9.61 -11.80 -5.24
N GLN A 11 10.72 -12.21 -5.86
CA GLN A 11 11.10 -11.85 -7.23
C GLN A 11 10.32 -12.58 -8.35
N ASP A 12 9.13 -13.13 -8.06
CA ASP A 12 8.35 -13.92 -9.03
C ASP A 12 7.36 -13.04 -9.83
N GLU A 13 6.72 -13.60 -10.87
CA GLU A 13 5.86 -12.88 -11.83
C GLU A 13 4.67 -12.10 -11.23
N VAL A 14 4.32 -12.33 -9.96
CA VAL A 14 3.25 -11.63 -9.23
C VAL A 14 3.86 -10.79 -8.10
N ASP A 15 4.61 -9.76 -8.48
CA ASP A 15 5.23 -8.82 -7.55
C ASP A 15 4.21 -7.75 -7.07
N CYS A 16 4.09 -7.62 -5.75
CA CYS A 16 3.33 -6.58 -5.05
C CYS A 16 3.62 -5.17 -5.60
N PHE A 17 4.86 -4.91 -6.04
CA PHE A 17 5.31 -3.59 -6.49
C PHE A 17 5.16 -3.33 -7.99
N SER A 18 4.52 -4.22 -8.74
CA SER A 18 4.30 -4.05 -10.19
C SER A 18 3.18 -3.04 -10.55
N ALA A 19 2.21 -2.84 -9.66
CA ALA A 19 0.98 -2.09 -9.95
C ALA A 19 1.14 -0.56 -9.75
N TRP A 20 1.65 0.13 -10.77
CA TRP A 20 1.75 1.58 -10.82
C TRP A 20 0.56 2.23 -11.54
N VAL A 21 -0.09 3.18 -10.87
CA VAL A 21 -1.31 3.86 -11.36
C VAL A 21 -1.17 5.36 -11.15
N SER A 22 -1.81 6.18 -11.99
CA SER A 22 -1.84 7.62 -11.74
C SER A 22 -2.56 7.90 -10.41
N ALA A 23 -2.10 8.88 -9.65
CA ALA A 23 -2.73 9.27 -8.38
C ALA A 23 -4.21 9.64 -8.59
N ARG A 24 -4.51 10.30 -9.72
CA ARG A 24 -5.87 10.69 -10.10
C ARG A 24 -6.79 9.48 -10.28
N ASP A 25 -6.33 8.46 -10.98
CA ASP A 25 -7.11 7.23 -11.19
C ASP A 25 -7.26 6.42 -9.89
N ALA A 26 -6.28 6.55 -8.97
CA ALA A 26 -6.38 6.03 -7.61
C ALA A 26 -7.29 6.86 -6.69
N GLY A 27 -7.89 7.96 -7.17
CA GLY A 27 -8.77 8.84 -6.38
C GLY A 27 -8.03 9.82 -5.45
N ILE A 28 -6.71 9.91 -5.54
CA ILE A 28 -5.88 10.84 -4.78
C ILE A 28 -5.80 12.16 -5.56
N ARG A 29 -6.34 13.24 -4.97
CA ARG A 29 -6.47 14.55 -5.64
C ARG A 29 -5.47 15.61 -5.16
N ASP A 30 -4.82 15.37 -4.02
CA ASP A 30 -3.87 16.30 -3.40
C ASP A 30 -2.42 16.05 -3.85
N THR A 31 -2.20 15.69 -5.11
CA THR A 31 -0.84 15.51 -5.65
C THR A 31 -0.38 16.78 -6.36
N PRO A 32 0.89 17.20 -6.15
CA PRO A 32 1.42 18.42 -6.74
C PRO A 32 1.54 18.35 -8.27
N GLU A 33 1.64 17.13 -8.83
CA GLU A 33 1.82 16.89 -10.25
C GLU A 33 0.71 15.99 -10.82
N PRO A 34 0.19 16.29 -12.03
CA PRO A 34 -0.88 15.53 -12.66
C PRO A 34 -0.47 14.10 -13.05
N ASP A 35 0.83 13.86 -13.27
CA ASP A 35 1.38 12.55 -13.65
C ASP A 35 1.99 11.78 -12.47
N HIS A 36 1.77 12.24 -11.24
CA HIS A 36 2.27 11.54 -10.06
C HIS A 36 1.71 10.12 -10.03
N LYS A 37 2.59 9.11 -10.08
CA LYS A 37 2.21 7.70 -10.01
C LYS A 37 2.35 7.18 -8.59
N VAL A 38 1.36 6.40 -8.17
CA VAL A 38 1.35 5.68 -6.91
C VAL A 38 1.41 4.17 -7.17
N ASN A 39 1.92 3.43 -6.19
CA ASN A 39 2.02 1.98 -6.27
C ASN A 39 1.04 1.33 -5.28
N TYR A 40 0.09 0.53 -5.78
CA TYR A 40 -0.94 -0.05 -4.92
C TYR A 40 -0.38 -1.00 -3.86
N GLY A 41 0.66 -1.77 -4.19
CA GLY A 41 1.34 -2.63 -3.22
C GLY A 41 1.97 -1.82 -2.09
N LYS A 42 2.72 -0.77 -2.43
CA LYS A 42 3.29 0.16 -1.44
C LYS A 42 2.20 0.76 -0.54
N LEU A 43 1.14 1.31 -1.12
CA LEU A 43 0.07 1.96 -0.35
C LEU A 43 -0.63 0.98 0.60
N LEU A 44 -0.89 -0.25 0.13
CA LEU A 44 -1.51 -1.28 0.95
C LEU A 44 -0.61 -1.70 2.11
N LEU A 45 0.69 -1.93 1.86
CA LEU A 45 1.64 -2.27 2.92
C LEU A 45 1.74 -1.14 3.95
N GLN A 46 1.78 0.12 3.52
CA GLN A 46 1.77 1.26 4.43
C GLN A 46 0.53 1.26 5.34
N ALA A 47 -0.66 1.01 4.77
CA ALA A 47 -1.89 0.97 5.55
C ALA A 47 -1.94 -0.24 6.52
N LEU A 48 -1.47 -1.42 6.09
CA LEU A 48 -1.43 -2.63 6.94
C LEU A 48 -0.47 -2.46 8.13
N PHE A 49 0.64 -1.76 7.94
CA PHE A 49 1.68 -1.56 8.96
C PHE A 49 1.64 -0.18 9.62
N GLU A 50 0.58 0.62 9.43
CA GLU A 50 0.50 2.00 9.93
C GLU A 50 0.66 2.15 11.47
N HIS A 51 0.39 1.07 12.22
CA HIS A 51 0.51 1.01 13.68
C HIS A 51 1.74 0.21 14.16
N TRP A 52 2.59 -0.27 13.26
CA TRP A 52 3.76 -1.07 13.62
C TRP A 52 4.82 -0.19 14.29
N ARG A 53 5.27 -0.58 15.49
CA ARG A 53 6.26 0.19 16.25
C ARG A 53 7.63 0.12 15.59
N GLY A 54 8.32 1.26 15.51
CA GLY A 54 9.70 1.34 15.03
C GLY A 54 9.87 1.57 13.53
N VAL A 55 8.80 1.84 12.79
CA VAL A 55 8.89 2.37 11.42
C VAL A 55 9.12 3.87 11.51
N GLU A 56 10.25 4.37 11.01
CA GLU A 56 10.43 5.81 10.81
C GLU A 56 9.44 6.28 9.76
N THR A 57 8.59 7.23 10.13
CA THR A 57 7.66 7.87 9.20
C THR A 57 8.45 8.82 8.32
N ASP A 58 8.84 8.33 7.15
CA ASP A 58 9.30 9.20 6.06
C ASP A 58 8.18 10.21 5.73
N PRO A 59 8.46 11.54 5.75
CA PRO A 59 7.50 12.55 5.36
C PRO A 59 6.89 12.35 3.97
N GLU A 60 7.60 11.67 3.05
CA GLU A 60 7.09 11.33 1.72
C GLU A 60 6.09 10.16 1.74
N ASN A 61 6.06 9.37 2.81
CA ASN A 61 5.17 8.22 2.97
C ASN A 61 3.82 8.63 3.58
N ARG A 62 3.10 9.50 2.85
CA ARG A 62 1.75 9.92 3.22
C ARG A 62 0.78 8.72 3.21
N LEU A 63 0.09 8.49 4.31
CA LEU A 63 -1.04 7.56 4.39
C LEU A 63 -2.26 8.16 3.67
N TYR A 64 -2.74 7.46 2.64
CA TYR A 64 -3.92 7.87 1.87
C TYR A 64 -5.20 7.17 2.33
N PHE A 65 -5.06 5.99 2.94
CA PHE A 65 -6.16 5.24 3.53
C PHE A 65 -5.64 4.38 4.69
N SER A 66 -6.56 3.94 5.54
CA SER A 66 -6.32 2.95 6.58
C SER A 66 -7.16 1.72 6.30
N VAL A 67 -6.66 0.56 6.73
CA VAL A 67 -7.42 -0.69 6.67
C VAL A 67 -8.12 -0.95 8.01
N PRO A 68 -9.21 -1.74 8.04
CA PRO A 68 -9.83 -2.14 9.31
C PRO A 68 -8.82 -2.77 10.29
N LYS A 69 -8.78 -2.26 11.52
CA LYS A 69 -7.82 -2.68 12.58
C LYS A 69 -7.88 -4.17 12.95
N HIS A 70 -8.99 -4.83 12.64
CA HIS A 70 -9.21 -6.25 12.94
C HIS A 70 -8.80 -7.17 11.78
N ILE A 71 -8.21 -6.64 10.70
CA ILE A 71 -7.67 -7.48 9.64
C ILE A 71 -6.51 -8.30 10.20
N PRO A 72 -6.57 -9.64 10.10
CA PRO A 72 -5.47 -10.49 10.54
C PRO A 72 -4.28 -10.35 9.57
N LEU A 73 -3.10 -10.10 10.14
CA LEU A 73 -1.83 -10.09 9.41
C LEU A 73 -1.07 -11.38 9.71
N ILE A 74 -0.72 -12.12 8.66
CA ILE A 74 0.07 -13.34 8.77
C ILE A 74 1.34 -13.13 7.95
N LEU A 75 2.48 -13.06 8.64
CA LEU A 75 3.81 -12.98 8.03
C LEU A 75 4.43 -14.37 8.07
N ARG A 76 4.97 -14.83 6.95
CA ARG A 76 5.59 -16.14 6.80
C ARG A 76 6.95 -16.01 6.17
#